data_AF-A0A920CGW9-F1
#
_entry.id   AF-A0A920CGW9-F1
#
_cell.length_a   1.000
_cell.length_b   1.000
_cell.length_c   1.000
_cell.angle_alpha   90.00
_cell.angle_beta   90.00
_cell.angle_gamma   90.00
#
_symmetry.space_group_name_H-M   'P 1'
#
loop_
_entity.id
_entity.type
_entity.pdbx_description
1 polymer ?
#
loop_
_entity_poly.entity_id
_entity_poly.type
_entity_poly.pdbx_seq_one_letter_code
_entity_poly.pdbx_strand_id
1 'polypeptide(L)'
;MSQYVGTYHSHPNKEYFFEWAYPSNMDISYARYSKDPYMIIIALSRSGKARRELQLEVRKDRAYQFTYNPKLDAHDPPDQVELGHDISYLFGSFLEYTFEMRAYSYNAKGLLNMNLISSEAELLNQLGQNKIKIDTLSAADVFRLRKIEYNLRENNERHGKNTEYHLERLKSLDINSNLKLNVCSLIIRCSS
;
A
#
# COMPACT_ATOMS: atom_id res chain seq x y z
N MET A 1 2.23 13.31 21.86
CA MET A 1 3.50 12.65 22.23
C MET A 1 3.88 11.74 21.08
N SER A 2 5.11 11.78 20.58
CA SER A 2 5.57 10.85 19.54
C SER A 2 5.95 9.52 20.20
N GLN A 3 5.37 8.41 19.73
CA GLN A 3 5.67 7.07 20.23
C GLN A 3 6.39 6.28 19.14
N TYR A 4 7.48 5.62 19.53
CA TYR A 4 8.17 4.66 18.67
C TYR A 4 7.31 3.40 18.50
N VAL A 5 7.10 2.97 17.25
CA VAL A 5 6.19 1.87 16.92
C VAL A 5 6.84 0.78 16.05
N GLY A 6 8.10 0.91 15.65
CA GLY A 6 8.68 -0.09 14.76
C GLY A 6 10.03 0.26 14.17
N THR A 7 10.57 -0.72 13.45
CA THR A 7 11.87 -0.63 12.79
C THR A 7 11.73 -0.58 11.27
N TYR A 8 12.82 -0.21 10.62
CA TYR A 8 13.02 -0.50 9.20
C TYR A 8 14.32 -1.29 9.03
N HIS A 9 14.37 -2.14 8.00
CA HIS A 9 15.58 -2.81 7.55
C HIS A 9 15.69 -2.73 6.03
N SER A 10 16.91 -2.52 5.52
CA SER A 10 17.15 -2.38 4.09
C SER A 10 17.91 -3.59 3.56
N HIS A 11 17.41 -4.19 2.48
CA HIS A 11 18.06 -5.30 1.78
C HIS A 11 18.75 -4.78 0.51
N PRO A 12 20.07 -4.51 0.52
CA PRO A 12 20.80 -4.13 -0.67
C PRO A 12 21.08 -5.36 -1.55
N ASN A 13 20.60 -5.33 -2.79
CA ASN A 13 20.80 -6.41 -3.75
C ASN A 13 21.52 -5.92 -5.00
N LYS A 14 22.34 -6.80 -5.60
CA LYS A 14 23.00 -6.49 -6.87
C LYS A 14 21.98 -6.42 -8.00
N GLU A 15 21.04 -7.35 -8.02
CA GLU A 15 20.00 -7.48 -9.04
C GLU A 15 18.62 -7.54 -8.39
N TYR A 16 17.61 -7.19 -9.17
CA TYR A 16 16.21 -7.36 -8.76
C TYR A 16 15.79 -8.82 -8.93
N PHE A 17 15.10 -9.36 -7.92
CA PHE A 17 14.36 -10.61 -8.00
C PHE A 17 13.06 -10.48 -7.20
N PHE A 18 12.06 -11.29 -7.55
CA PHE A 18 10.78 -11.35 -6.82
C PHE A 18 11.04 -11.78 -5.36
N GLU A 19 10.29 -11.25 -4.40
CA GLU A 19 10.40 -11.57 -2.95
C GLU A 19 11.65 -11.05 -2.22
N TRP A 20 12.49 -10.24 -2.87
CA TRP A 20 13.69 -9.69 -2.23
C TRP A 20 13.46 -8.78 -1.00
N ALA A 21 12.22 -8.32 -0.78
CA ALA A 21 11.79 -7.60 0.43
C ALA A 21 11.10 -8.51 1.46
N TYR A 22 11.09 -9.84 1.25
CA TYR A 22 10.73 -10.82 2.27
C TYR A 22 11.76 -10.81 3.40
N PRO A 23 11.37 -11.15 4.62
CA PRO A 23 12.29 -11.24 5.74
C PRO A 23 13.25 -12.40 5.55
N SER A 24 14.51 -12.19 5.92
CA SER A 24 15.48 -13.25 6.16
C SER A 24 15.23 -13.93 7.50
N ASN A 25 15.87 -15.08 7.73
CA ASN A 25 15.83 -15.75 9.02
C ASN A 25 16.34 -14.86 10.17
N MET A 26 17.34 -14.00 9.88
CA MET A 26 17.85 -13.01 10.83
C MET A 26 16.83 -11.93 11.15
N ASP A 27 16.01 -11.49 10.19
CA ASP A 27 14.95 -10.50 10.47
C ASP A 27 13.93 -11.03 11.47
N ILE A 28 13.57 -12.32 11.36
CA ILE A 28 12.66 -12.94 12.34
C ILE A 28 13.33 -13.06 13.71
N SER A 29 14.62 -13.43 13.75
CA SER A 29 15.39 -13.48 14.99
C SER A 29 15.45 -12.11 15.67
N TYR A 30 15.74 -11.06 14.90
CA TYR A 30 15.77 -9.69 15.37
C TYR A 30 14.40 -9.23 15.87
N ALA A 31 13.32 -9.47 15.12
CA ALA A 31 11.96 -9.11 15.53
C ALA A 31 11.55 -9.83 16.84
N ARG A 32 11.99 -11.08 17.04
CA ARG A 32 11.78 -11.81 18.29
C ARG A 32 12.52 -11.20 19.48
N TYR A 33 13.70 -10.65 19.23
CA TYR A 33 14.51 -9.97 20.23
C TYR A 33 13.95 -8.58 20.58
N SER A 34 13.72 -7.73 19.58
CA SER A 34 13.24 -6.35 19.78
C SER A 34 11.78 -6.31 20.26
N LYS A 35 10.94 -7.23 19.74
CA LYS A 35 9.49 -7.30 19.98
C LYS A 35 8.75 -6.03 19.56
N ASP A 36 9.33 -5.28 18.63
CA ASP A 36 8.67 -4.12 18.06
C ASP A 36 7.45 -4.56 17.25
N PRO A 37 6.32 -3.84 17.34
CA PRO A 37 5.07 -4.32 16.77
C PRO A 37 5.08 -4.32 15.24
N TYR A 38 5.89 -3.44 14.63
CA TYR A 38 5.99 -3.30 13.19
C TYR A 38 7.43 -3.30 12.68
N MET A 39 7.63 -3.85 11.49
CA MET A 39 8.87 -3.76 10.73
C MET A 39 8.55 -3.42 9.27
N ILE A 40 9.33 -2.52 8.68
CA ILE A 40 9.31 -2.25 7.24
C ILE A 40 10.59 -2.80 6.63
N ILE A 41 10.49 -3.62 5.60
CA ILE A 41 11.65 -4.07 4.83
C ILE A 41 11.64 -3.36 3.49
N ILE A 42 12.78 -2.73 3.16
CA ILE A 42 13.00 -2.03 1.90
C ILE A 42 14.12 -2.73 1.14
N ALA A 43 13.78 -3.47 0.09
CA ALA A 43 14.78 -4.05 -0.80
C ALA A 43 15.09 -3.08 -1.93
N LEU A 44 16.37 -2.92 -2.26
CA LEU A 44 16.82 -1.99 -3.29
C LEU A 44 17.98 -2.56 -4.12
N SER A 45 17.93 -2.34 -5.43
CA SER A 45 19.02 -2.65 -6.36
C SER A 45 19.27 -1.46 -7.27
N ARG A 46 20.52 -1.32 -7.66
CA ARG A 46 20.94 -0.37 -8.69
C ARG A 46 20.59 -0.96 -10.06
N SER A 47 19.61 -0.36 -10.73
CA SER A 47 19.10 -0.78 -12.03
C SER A 47 20.03 -0.49 -13.22
N GLY A 48 21.12 0.24 -13.01
CA GLY A 48 22.11 0.62 -14.04
C GLY A 48 21.59 1.55 -15.14
N LYS A 49 20.34 2.02 -15.05
CA LYS A 49 19.66 2.87 -16.05
C LYS A 49 19.77 4.36 -15.70
N ALA A 50 19.50 5.21 -16.70
CA ALA A 50 19.46 6.67 -16.57
C ALA A 50 18.59 7.14 -15.40
N ARG A 51 18.97 8.26 -14.77
CA ARG A 51 18.26 8.85 -13.62
C ARG A 51 16.77 9.01 -13.91
N ARG A 52 15.94 8.34 -13.12
CA ARG A 52 14.47 8.42 -13.16
C ARG A 52 13.95 9.35 -12.08
N GLU A 53 12.84 10.03 -12.36
CA GLU A 53 12.02 10.63 -11.31
C GLU A 53 11.41 9.55 -10.42
N LEU A 54 10.91 9.94 -9.24
CA LEU A 54 10.27 9.00 -8.32
C LEU A 54 8.99 8.45 -8.96
N GLN A 55 8.97 7.14 -9.17
CA GLN A 55 7.81 6.40 -9.61
C GLN A 55 7.42 5.39 -8.54
N LEU A 56 6.14 5.34 -8.20
CA LEU A 56 5.57 4.42 -7.23
C LEU A 56 4.41 3.66 -7.89
N GLU A 57 4.36 2.36 -7.62
CA GLU A 57 3.35 1.43 -8.07
C GLU A 57 2.88 0.62 -6.86
N VAL A 58 1.57 0.51 -6.66
CA VAL A 58 1.00 -0.40 -5.68
C VAL A 58 0.84 -1.76 -6.34
N ARG A 59 1.49 -2.78 -5.79
CA ARG A 59 1.39 -4.17 -6.24
C ARG A 59 0.70 -5.03 -5.19
N LYS A 60 0.20 -6.19 -5.61
CA LYS A 60 -0.48 -7.16 -4.75
C LYS A 60 0.28 -8.47 -4.68
N ASP A 61 0.16 -9.15 -3.56
CA ASP A 61 0.77 -10.45 -3.29
C ASP A 61 -0.06 -11.24 -2.28
N ARG A 62 0.24 -12.52 -2.10
CA ARG A 62 -0.35 -13.33 -1.02
C ARG A 62 0.24 -12.93 0.33
N ALA A 63 -0.60 -12.97 1.36
CA ALA A 63 -0.19 -12.77 2.74
C ALA A 63 0.49 -14.05 3.27
N TYR A 64 1.62 -13.87 3.95
CA TYR A 64 2.36 -14.95 4.60
C TYR A 64 2.68 -14.60 6.05
N GLN A 65 2.81 -15.64 6.87
CA GLN A 65 3.48 -15.59 8.16
C GLN A 65 4.85 -16.24 8.03
N PHE A 66 5.89 -15.55 8.49
CA PHE A 66 7.27 -15.99 8.48
C PHE A 66 7.74 -16.32 9.90
N THR A 67 8.36 -17.47 10.09
CA THR A 67 8.83 -17.96 11.40
C THR A 67 10.29 -18.38 11.37
N TYR A 68 11.00 -18.10 12.46
CA TYR A 68 12.41 -18.41 12.60
C TYR A 68 12.68 -19.92 12.52
N ASN A 69 13.63 -20.31 11.67
CA ASN A 69 14.10 -21.68 11.56
C ASN A 69 15.56 -21.78 12.08
N PRO A 70 15.82 -22.48 13.19
CA PRO A 70 17.16 -22.56 13.79
C PRO A 70 18.17 -23.36 12.95
N LYS A 71 17.73 -24.03 11.88
CA LYS A 71 18.60 -24.85 11.01
C LYS A 71 19.11 -24.09 9.78
N LEU A 72 18.61 -22.87 9.56
CA LEU A 72 18.94 -22.05 8.39
C LEU A 72 19.92 -20.94 8.76
N ASP A 73 20.74 -20.52 7.80
CA ASP A 73 21.66 -19.40 7.98
C ASP A 73 20.91 -18.08 8.13
N ALA A 74 21.61 -17.05 8.61
CA ALA A 74 21.05 -15.73 8.87
C ALA A 74 20.36 -15.10 7.65
N HIS A 75 20.92 -15.31 6.46
CA HIS A 75 20.44 -14.71 5.21
C HIS A 75 19.47 -15.60 4.44
N ASP A 76 19.24 -16.83 4.90
CA ASP A 76 18.33 -17.75 4.25
C ASP A 76 16.86 -17.32 4.45
N PRO A 77 15.96 -17.70 3.52
CA PRO A 77 14.54 -17.48 3.71
C PRO A 77 14.02 -18.30 4.91
N PRO A 78 13.22 -17.70 5.82
CA PRO A 78 12.64 -18.40 6.96
C PRO A 78 11.53 -19.36 6.53
N ASP A 79 11.00 -20.14 7.49
CA ASP A 79 9.79 -20.92 7.25
C ASP A 79 8.60 -19.98 7.00
N GLN A 80 7.76 -20.29 6.01
CA GLN A 80 6.61 -19.46 5.65
C GLN A 80 5.30 -20.26 5.52
N VAL A 81 4.19 -19.63 5.90
CA VAL A 81 2.83 -20.18 5.78
C VAL A 81 1.91 -19.12 5.19
N GLU A 82 1.18 -19.46 4.12
CA GLU A 82 0.20 -18.56 3.49
C GLU A 82 -1.02 -18.36 4.39
N LEU A 83 -1.53 -17.14 4.47
CA LEU A 83 -2.63 -16.72 5.36
C LEU A 83 -4.00 -16.59 4.65
N GLY A 84 -4.09 -16.97 3.37
CA GLY A 84 -5.35 -17.05 2.63
C GLY A 84 -6.01 -15.71 2.28
N HIS A 85 -5.26 -14.61 2.27
CA HIS A 85 -5.72 -13.29 1.83
C HIS A 85 -4.60 -12.55 1.08
N ASP A 86 -4.97 -11.49 0.34
CA ASP A 86 -4.03 -10.66 -0.39
C ASP A 86 -3.57 -9.45 0.42
N ILE A 87 -2.34 -9.02 0.18
CA ILE A 87 -1.77 -7.78 0.70
C ILE A 87 -1.27 -6.89 -0.44
N SER A 88 -1.19 -5.59 -0.16
CA SER A 88 -0.63 -4.59 -1.05
C SER A 88 0.72 -4.07 -0.52
N TYR A 89 1.67 -3.92 -1.44
CA TYR A 89 3.01 -3.43 -1.17
C TYR A 89 3.42 -2.37 -2.20
N LEU A 90 4.49 -1.61 -1.91
CA LEU A 90 4.99 -0.59 -2.82
C LEU A 90 6.17 -1.11 -3.62
N PHE A 91 6.11 -0.91 -4.92
CA PHE A 91 7.23 -1.04 -5.82
C PHE A 91 7.55 0.32 -6.41
N GLY A 92 8.83 0.64 -6.61
CA GLY A 92 9.18 1.93 -7.14
C GLY A 92 10.54 2.00 -7.81
N SER A 93 10.78 3.12 -8.47
CA SER A 93 12.10 3.47 -8.98
C SER A 93 12.38 4.95 -8.73
N PHE A 94 13.64 5.24 -8.41
CA PHE A 94 14.11 6.61 -8.19
C PHE A 94 15.60 6.70 -8.51
N LEU A 95 15.99 7.72 -9.27
CA LEU A 95 17.34 7.86 -9.81
C LEU A 95 17.75 6.59 -10.56
N GLU A 96 18.79 5.91 -10.09
CA GLU A 96 19.30 4.67 -10.68
C GLU A 96 18.82 3.42 -9.91
N TYR A 97 17.95 3.59 -8.91
CA TYR A 97 17.50 2.52 -8.02
C TYR A 97 16.10 2.04 -8.38
N THR A 98 15.90 0.75 -8.21
CA THR A 98 14.59 0.11 -8.12
C THR A 98 14.44 -0.42 -6.71
N PHE A 99 13.25 -0.33 -6.13
CA PHE A 99 13.02 -0.76 -4.76
C PHE A 99 11.63 -1.37 -4.57
N GLU A 100 11.52 -2.17 -3.52
CA GLU A 100 10.30 -2.76 -3.03
C GLU A 100 10.20 -2.53 -1.52
N MET A 101 9.02 -2.15 -1.05
CA MET A 101 8.75 -1.89 0.36
C MET A 101 7.60 -2.75 0.83
N ARG A 102 7.81 -3.48 1.92
CA ARG A 102 6.79 -4.32 2.57
C ARG A 102 6.70 -4.00 4.05
N ALA A 103 5.49 -4.11 4.59
CA ALA A 103 5.22 -3.95 6.02
C ALA A 103 4.90 -5.29 6.67
N TYR A 104 5.36 -5.43 7.91
CA TYR A 104 5.20 -6.61 8.72
C TYR A 104 4.71 -6.23 10.10
N SER A 105 3.83 -7.07 10.66
CA SER A 105 3.46 -7.03 12.07
C SER A 105 4.08 -8.20 12.83
N TYR A 106 4.42 -8.01 14.10
CA TYR A 106 4.96 -9.07 14.95
C TYR A 106 3.89 -9.63 15.90
N ASN A 107 3.74 -10.96 15.96
CA ASN A 107 2.74 -11.63 16.81
C ASN A 107 3.32 -12.61 17.84
N ALA A 108 4.53 -12.35 18.35
CA ALA A 108 5.29 -13.24 19.24
C ALA A 108 5.79 -14.56 18.62
N LYS A 109 5.21 -15.02 17.50
CA LYS A 109 5.65 -16.22 16.78
C LYS A 109 6.55 -15.88 15.60
N GLY A 110 6.31 -14.75 14.96
CA GLY A 110 7.07 -14.30 13.80
C GLY A 110 6.50 -13.02 13.20
N LEU A 111 6.85 -12.78 11.94
CA LEU A 111 6.39 -11.62 11.17
C LEU A 111 5.24 -12.02 10.25
N LEU A 112 4.16 -11.23 10.23
CA LEU A 112 3.08 -11.38 9.26
C LEU A 112 3.12 -10.24 8.26
N ASN A 113 3.09 -10.59 6.97
CA ASN A 113 2.86 -9.62 5.91
C ASN A 113 1.56 -8.86 6.18
N MET A 114 1.59 -7.55 6.03
CA MET A 114 0.41 -6.70 6.14
C MET A 114 0.37 -5.67 5.02
N ASN A 115 -0.81 -5.09 4.81
CA ASN A 115 -0.99 -3.98 3.87
C ASN A 115 -0.12 -2.79 4.28
N LEU A 116 0.79 -2.40 3.38
CA LEU A 116 1.59 -1.18 3.55
C LEU A 116 0.74 0.08 3.30
N ILE A 117 -0.27 -0.03 2.43
CA ILE A 117 -1.16 1.06 2.07
C ILE A 117 -2.37 1.07 3.00
N SER A 118 -2.71 2.26 3.52
CA SER A 118 -3.91 2.43 4.34
C SER A 118 -5.18 2.34 3.50
N SER A 119 -6.28 1.92 4.12
CA SER A 119 -7.62 1.91 3.51
C SER A 119 -8.02 3.29 2.97
N GLU A 120 -7.58 4.38 3.62
CA GLU A 120 -7.81 5.76 3.16
C GLU A 120 -7.05 6.08 1.86
N ALA A 121 -5.77 5.70 1.78
CA ALA A 121 -4.98 5.88 0.56
C ALA A 121 -5.55 5.02 -0.59
N GLU A 122 -6.02 3.81 -0.29
CA GLU A 122 -6.70 2.96 -1.27
C GLU A 122 -8.04 3.56 -1.73
N LEU A 123 -8.84 4.13 -0.82
CA LEU A 123 -10.05 4.88 -1.17
C LEU A 123 -9.72 6.05 -2.10
N LEU A 124 -8.73 6.87 -1.76
CA LEU A 124 -8.34 8.02 -2.58
C LEU A 124 -7.87 7.59 -3.98
N ASN A 125 -7.12 6.49 -4.07
CA ASN A 125 -6.73 5.91 -5.36
C ASN A 125 -7.95 5.47 -6.17
N GLN A 126 -8.93 4.79 -5.54
CA GLN A 126 -10.17 4.41 -6.20
C GLN A 126 -10.97 5.63 -6.68
N LEU A 127 -11.08 6.69 -5.89
CA LEU A 127 -11.75 7.93 -6.31
C LEU A 127 -11.06 8.55 -7.53
N GLY A 128 -9.72 8.62 -7.52
CA GLY A 128 -8.93 9.13 -8.64
C GLY A 128 -9.09 8.32 -9.92
N GLN A 129 -9.01 6.99 -9.84
CA GLN A 129 -9.26 6.08 -10.97
C GLN A 129 -10.67 6.24 -11.54
N ASN A 130 -11.65 6.50 -10.68
CA ASN A 130 -13.04 6.72 -11.05
C ASN A 130 -13.35 8.18 -11.42
N LYS A 131 -12.34 9.06 -11.46
CA LYS A 131 -12.44 10.50 -11.77
C LYS A 131 -13.43 11.26 -10.86
N ILE A 132 -13.65 10.78 -9.65
CA ILE A 132 -14.51 11.43 -8.66
C ILE A 132 -13.70 12.52 -7.98
N LYS A 133 -14.13 13.77 -8.11
CA LYS A 133 -13.47 14.89 -7.44
C LYS A 133 -13.97 15.02 -6.00
N ILE A 134 -13.07 15.17 -5.04
CA ILE A 134 -13.41 15.21 -3.62
C ILE A 134 -14.11 16.51 -3.24
N ASP A 135 -13.73 17.61 -3.89
CA ASP A 135 -14.28 18.96 -3.67
C ASP A 135 -15.74 19.10 -4.14
N THR A 136 -16.24 18.20 -4.97
CA THR A 136 -17.64 18.18 -5.42
C THR A 136 -18.55 17.31 -4.54
N LEU A 137 -18.00 16.61 -3.54
CA LEU A 137 -18.76 15.70 -2.69
C LEU A 137 -19.53 16.43 -1.59
N SER A 138 -20.80 16.06 -1.41
CA SER A 138 -21.65 16.61 -0.36
C SER A 138 -21.37 15.96 1.01
N ALA A 139 -21.89 16.55 2.09
CA ALA A 139 -21.83 15.95 3.42
C ALA A 139 -22.50 14.55 3.47
N ALA A 140 -23.51 14.29 2.64
CA ALA A 140 -24.15 12.98 2.53
C ALA A 140 -23.25 11.93 1.86
N ASP A 141 -22.29 12.37 1.05
CA ASP A 141 -21.34 11.50 0.35
C ASP A 141 -20.19 11.06 1.26
N VAL A 142 -19.85 11.86 2.27
CA VAL A 142 -18.89 11.49 3.32
C VAL A 142 -19.28 10.17 4.01
N PHE A 143 -20.57 9.94 4.22
CA PHE A 143 -21.05 8.66 4.76
C PHE A 143 -20.71 7.48 3.85
N ARG A 144 -20.81 7.65 2.52
CA ARG A 144 -20.47 6.60 1.53
C ARG A 144 -18.96 6.37 1.50
N LEU A 145 -18.17 7.43 1.55
CA LEU A 145 -16.71 7.32 1.66
C LEU A 145 -16.31 6.51 2.89
N ARG A 146 -16.89 6.79 4.06
CA ARG A 146 -16.66 6.02 5.28
C ARG A 146 -17.08 4.55 5.15
N LYS A 147 -18.15 4.27 4.42
CA LYS A 147 -18.59 2.89 4.16
C LYS A 147 -17.63 2.14 3.23
N ILE A 148 -17.14 2.80 2.17
CA ILE A 148 -16.13 2.23 1.29
C ILE A 148 -14.85 1.95 2.08
N GLU A 149 -14.38 2.95 2.83
CA GLU A 149 -13.14 2.85 3.60
C GLU A 149 -13.22 1.77 4.69
N TYR A 150 -14.35 1.65 5.37
CA TYR A 150 -14.63 0.54 6.29
C TYR A 150 -14.55 -0.82 5.58
N ASN A 151 -15.17 -0.95 4.39
CA ASN A 151 -15.11 -2.20 3.63
C ASN A 151 -13.68 -2.54 3.21
N LEU A 152 -12.85 -1.53 2.87
CA LEU A 152 -11.45 -1.69 2.54
C LEU A 152 -10.62 -2.18 3.74
N ARG A 153 -10.92 -1.72 4.97
CA ARG A 153 -10.26 -2.23 6.19
C ARG A 153 -10.57 -3.70 6.48
N GLU A 154 -11.81 -4.12 6.26
CA GLU A 154 -12.33 -5.43 6.70
C GLU A 154 -12.04 -6.58 5.71
N ASN A 155 -11.49 -6.30 4.52
CA ASN A 155 -10.97 -7.28 3.56
C ASN A 155 -11.89 -8.51 3.28
N ASN A 156 -13.21 -8.29 3.22
CA ASN A 156 -14.22 -9.36 3.16
C ASN A 156 -14.82 -9.52 1.74
N GLU A 157 -14.79 -10.74 1.18
CA GLU A 157 -15.22 -11.03 -0.22
C GLU A 157 -16.67 -10.64 -0.55
N ARG A 158 -17.59 -10.69 0.43
CA ARG A 158 -19.00 -10.27 0.23
C ARG A 158 -19.15 -8.75 0.00
N HIS A 159 -18.11 -7.95 0.24
CA HIS A 159 -18.20 -6.48 0.21
C HIS A 159 -17.70 -5.82 -1.09
N GLY A 160 -17.06 -6.55 -2.01
CA GLY A 160 -16.70 -6.01 -3.33
C GLY A 160 -17.89 -5.39 -4.06
N LYS A 161 -19.04 -6.08 -4.03
CA LYS A 161 -20.33 -5.58 -4.58
C LYS A 161 -20.85 -4.32 -3.88
N ASN A 162 -20.52 -4.13 -2.61
CA ASN A 162 -20.99 -2.99 -1.82
C ASN A 162 -20.12 -1.75 -2.05
N THR A 163 -18.80 -1.95 -2.25
CA THR A 163 -17.88 -0.88 -2.64
C THR A 163 -18.20 -0.35 -4.03
N GLU A 164 -18.42 -1.23 -5.02
CA GLU A 164 -18.85 -0.83 -6.36
C GLU A 164 -20.16 -0.04 -6.34
N TYR A 165 -21.17 -0.51 -5.59
CA TYR A 165 -22.44 0.20 -5.42
C TYR A 165 -22.26 1.63 -4.88
N HIS A 166 -21.40 1.81 -3.89
CA HIS A 166 -21.13 3.13 -3.34
C HIS A 166 -20.36 4.03 -4.32
N LEU A 167 -19.38 3.47 -5.06
CA LEU A 167 -18.64 4.20 -6.10
C LEU A 167 -19.54 4.62 -7.28
N GLU A 168 -20.43 3.75 -7.75
CA GLU A 168 -21.37 4.07 -8.82
C GLU A 168 -22.33 5.19 -8.43
N ARG A 169 -22.82 5.19 -7.19
CA ARG A 169 -23.68 6.28 -6.72
C ARG A 169 -22.95 7.62 -6.67
N LEU A 170 -21.67 7.62 -6.31
CA LEU A 170 -20.84 8.84 -6.35
C LEU A 170 -20.66 9.33 -7.79
N LYS A 171 -20.48 8.43 -8.78
CA LYS A 171 -20.41 8.79 -10.21
C LYS A 171 -21.73 9.35 -10.77
N SER A 172 -22.87 8.75 -10.39
CA SER A 172 -24.19 9.10 -10.93
C SER A 172 -24.66 10.54 -10.58
N LEU A 173 -24.03 11.17 -9.60
CA LEU A 173 -24.31 12.54 -9.19
C LEU A 173 -23.60 13.58 -10.08
N ASP A 174 -22.43 13.23 -10.63
CA ASP A 174 -21.69 14.07 -11.57
C ASP A 174 -22.40 14.19 -12.95
N ILE A 175 -23.25 13.21 -13.28
CA ILE A 175 -24.06 13.21 -14.51
C ILE A 175 -25.34 14.05 -14.32
N ASN A 176 -25.91 14.09 -13.12
CA ASN A 176 -27.14 14.83 -12.84
C ASN A 176 -26.91 16.32 -12.51
N SER A 177 -25.71 16.71 -12.09
CA SER A 177 -25.33 18.12 -11.91
C SER A 177 -25.01 18.85 -13.24
N ASN A 178 -24.72 18.10 -14.31
CA ASN A 178 -24.37 18.65 -15.63
C ASN A 178 -25.56 19.18 -16.46
N LEU A 179 -26.78 19.17 -15.94
CA LEU A 179 -27.96 19.71 -16.64
C LEU A 179 -28.34 21.15 -16.27
N LYS A 180 -27.58 21.81 -15.39
CA LYS A 180 -27.73 23.26 -15.15
C LYS A 180 -26.40 23.91 -14.78
N LEU A 181 -25.68 24.43 -15.78
CA LEU A 181 -25.32 25.86 -15.88
C LEU A 181 -24.38 26.06 -17.06
N ASN A 182 -24.94 26.69 -18.09
CA ASN A 182 -24.18 27.40 -19.10
C ASN A 182 -23.71 28.74 -18.48
N VAL A 183 -22.60 29.27 -19.01
CA VAL A 183 -22.08 30.66 -18.88
C VAL A 183 -20.75 30.83 -18.10
N CYS A 184 -19.77 31.28 -18.88
CA CYS A 184 -18.63 32.19 -18.60
C CYS A 184 -17.21 31.63 -18.38
N SER A 185 -16.34 32.15 -19.26
CA SER A 185 -14.89 32.08 -19.44
C SER A 185 -14.03 32.64 -18.32
N LEU A 186 -12.78 32.16 -18.17
CA LEU A 186 -11.58 33.01 -17.98
C LEU A 186 -10.27 32.17 -18.13
N ILE A 187 -9.55 32.31 -19.24
CA ILE A 187 -8.21 32.93 -19.37
C ILE A 187 -7.30 32.78 -18.13
N ILE A 188 -6.21 32.00 -18.27
CA ILE A 188 -5.02 32.10 -17.42
C ILE A 188 -3.90 32.72 -18.26
N ARG A 189 -3.53 33.96 -17.91
CA ARG A 189 -2.24 34.55 -18.27
C ARG A 189 -1.19 34.01 -17.31
N CYS A 190 -0.11 33.46 -17.84
CA CYS A 190 1.13 33.26 -17.09
C CYS A 190 1.86 34.59 -16.97
N SER A 191 2.29 34.93 -15.76
CA SER A 191 3.24 36.00 -15.49
C SER A 191 4.52 35.39 -14.92
N SER A 192 5.58 35.45 -15.72
CA SER A 192 6.96 35.77 -15.32
C SER A 192 7.66 36.30 -16.56
#